data_AF-A0AAV4XHJ5-F1
#
_entry.id   AF-A0AAV4XHJ5-F1
#
_cell.length_a   1.000
_cell.length_b   1.000
_cell.length_c   1.000
_cell.angle_alpha   90.00
_cell.angle_beta   90.00
_cell.angle_gamma   90.00
#
_symmetry.space_group_name_H-M   'P 1'
#
loop_
_entity.id
_entity.type
_entity.pdbx_description
1 polymer ?
#
loop_
_entity_poly.entity_id
_entity_poly.type
_entity_poly.pdbx_seq_one_letter_code
_entity_poly.pdbx_strand_id
1 'polypeptide(L)'
;MSSKIFQMFSKKFENTLSRLKGRKRLWFVLDESKCRLLYYKSEIEARSKDPLGAIEIRGSAISLALEEDNQFVVHSNGESTLLLQKIMNL
;
A
#
# COMPACT_ATOMS: atom_id res chain seq x y z
N MET A 1 7.72 -20.87 -5.18
CA MET A 1 8.15 -19.53 -4.70
C MET A 1 7.10 -19.02 -3.74
N SER A 2 7.50 -18.68 -2.51
CA SER A 2 6.57 -18.21 -1.47
C SER A 2 6.29 -16.72 -1.68
N SER A 3 5.15 -16.38 -2.28
CA SER A 3 4.70 -14.99 -2.33
C SER A 3 4.40 -14.52 -0.91
N LYS A 4 5.14 -13.51 -0.42
CA LYS A 4 4.81 -12.87 0.87
C LYS A 4 3.59 -11.98 0.69
N ILE A 5 2.58 -12.22 1.50
CA ILE A 5 1.28 -11.56 1.43
C ILE A 5 1.18 -10.58 2.60
N PHE A 6 0.80 -9.33 2.33
CA PHE A 6 0.68 -8.30 3.36
C PHE A 6 -0.70 -7.64 3.32
N GLN A 7 -1.37 -7.60 4.47
CA GLN A 7 -2.55 -6.75 4.62
C GLN A 7 -2.12 -5.34 5.03
N MET A 8 -2.43 -4.35 4.20
CA MET A 8 -2.05 -2.97 4.44
C MET A 8 -3.21 -2.02 4.15
N PHE A 9 -3.30 -0.93 4.89
CA PHE A 9 -4.28 0.13 4.67
C PHE A 9 -3.59 1.28 3.94
N SER A 10 -4.26 1.90 2.97
CA SER A 10 -3.71 3.07 2.29
C SER A 10 -4.49 4.33 2.61
N LYS A 11 -3.76 5.43 2.78
CA LYS A 11 -4.27 6.79 2.80
C LYS A 11 -3.55 7.55 1.68
N LYS A 12 -4.30 7.96 0.66
CA LYS A 12 -3.80 8.79 -0.44
C LYS A 12 -3.83 10.25 -0.01
N PHE A 13 -2.71 10.96 -0.14
CA PHE A 13 -2.67 12.41 -0.02
C PHE A 13 -2.64 12.99 -1.44
N GLU A 14 -3.68 13.71 -1.85
CA GLU A 14 -3.66 14.49 -3.10
C GLU A 14 -3.43 15.97 -2.76
N ASN A 15 -2.49 16.61 -3.46
CA ASN A 15 -2.23 18.04 -3.34
C ASN A 15 -3.38 18.83 -3.98
N THR A 16 -4.36 19.22 -3.17
CA THR A 16 -5.15 20.48 -3.21
C THR A 16 -6.45 20.25 -2.42
N LEU A 17 -6.50 20.70 -1.16
CA LEU A 17 -7.72 20.84 -0.35
C LEU A 17 -8.68 19.61 -0.32
N SER A 18 -8.18 18.40 -0.57
CA SER A 18 -9.01 17.21 -0.70
C SER A 18 -9.17 16.52 0.67
N ARG A 19 -10.27 16.88 1.32
CA ARG A 19 -11.05 16.10 2.30
C ARG A 19 -10.51 14.67 2.47
N LEU A 20 -9.89 14.40 3.63
CA LEU A 20 -9.42 13.10 4.08
C LEU A 20 -10.45 12.00 3.72
N LYS A 21 -10.26 11.30 2.59
CA LYS A 21 -10.97 10.04 2.37
C LYS A 21 -10.45 9.11 3.47
N GLY A 22 -11.35 8.65 4.34
CA GLY A 22 -11.02 7.83 5.50
C GLY A 22 -10.16 6.62 5.13
N ARG A 23 -9.43 6.08 6.11
CA ARG A 23 -8.59 4.88 5.94
C ARG A 23 -9.38 3.78 5.23
N LYS A 24 -8.96 3.40 4.03
CA LYS A 24 -9.57 2.29 3.30
C LYS A 24 -8.74 1.03 3.51
N ARG A 25 -9.37 -0.03 4.03
CA ARG A 25 -8.78 -1.36 4.07
C ARG A 25 -8.64 -1.88 2.66
N LEU A 26 -7.42 -2.21 2.27
CA LEU A 26 -7.10 -2.82 0.98
C LEU A 26 -6.21 -4.04 1.23
N TRP A 27 -6.02 -4.82 0.19
CA TRP A 27 -5.12 -5.96 0.19
C TRP A 27 -3.96 -5.69 -0.75
N PHE A 28 -2.74 -5.88 -0.27
CA PHE A 28 -1.54 -5.55 -1.03
C PHE A 28 -0.72 -6.81 -1.35
N VAL A 29 -0.23 -6.89 -2.58
CA VAL A 29 0.63 -7.98 -3.05
C VAL A 29 1.89 -7.35 -3.66
N LEU A 30 3.05 -7.82 -3.20
CA LEU A 30 4.33 -7.42 -3.78
C LEU A 30 4.57 -8.23 -5.05
N ASP A 31 4.65 -7.55 -6.19
CA ASP A 31 5.13 -8.10 -7.45
C ASP A 31 6.63 -7.82 -7.55
N GLU A 32 7.44 -8.75 -7.04
CA GLU A 32 8.90 -8.65 -6.99
C GLU A 32 9.53 -8.54 -8.39
N SER A 33 8.91 -9.17 -9.40
CA SER A 33 9.43 -9.18 -10.77
C SER A 33 9.42 -7.78 -11.41
N LYS A 34 8.47 -6.94 -11.00
CA LYS A 34 8.27 -5.58 -11.52
C LYS A 34 8.54 -4.49 -10.48
N CYS A 35 8.92 -4.88 -9.26
CA CYS A 35 9.17 -3.96 -8.13
C CYS A 35 8.00 -3.01 -7.84
N ARG A 36 6.78 -3.55 -7.75
CA ARG A 36 5.55 -2.78 -7.52
C ARG A 36 4.64 -3.43 -6.50
N LEU A 37 3.90 -2.61 -5.77
CA LEU A 37 2.87 -3.00 -4.80
C LEU A 37 1.49 -2.92 -5.47
N LEU A 38 0.90 -4.06 -5.77
CA LEU A 38 -0.45 -4.17 -6.34
C LEU A 38 -1.50 -4.11 -5.23
N TYR A 39 -2.63 -3.43 -5.44
CA TYR A 39 -3.69 -3.35 -4.43
C TYR A 39 -5.07 -3.77 -4.92
N TYR A 40 -5.82 -4.43 -4.05
CA TYR A 40 -7.13 -5.05 -4.29
C TYR A 40 -8.11 -4.70 -3.18
N LYS A 41 -9.42 -4.92 -3.38
CA LYS A 41 -10.40 -4.71 -2.30
C LYS A 41 -10.25 -5.74 -1.18
N SER A 42 -9.88 -6.97 -1.52
CA SER A 42 -9.75 -8.09 -0.57
C SER A 42 -8.76 -9.13 -1.08
N GLU A 43 -8.38 -10.06 -0.19
CA GLU A 43 -7.53 -11.21 -0.53
C GLU A 43 -8.16 -12.09 -1.62
N ILE A 44 -9.47 -12.32 -1.55
CA ILE A 44 -10.20 -13.17 -2.50
C ILE A 44 -10.09 -12.59 -3.91
N GLU A 45 -10.23 -11.26 -4.03
CA GLU A 45 -10.07 -10.58 -5.32
C GLU A 45 -8.62 -10.66 -5.83
N ALA A 46 -7.62 -10.59 -4.95
CA ALA A 46 -6.22 -10.70 -5.34
C ALA A 46 -5.85 -12.04 -6.00
N ARG A 47 -6.65 -13.08 -5.77
CA ARG A 47 -6.45 -14.42 -6.36
C ARG A 47 -7.12 -14.60 -7.72
N SER A 48 -8.08 -13.73 -8.08
CA SER A 48 -9.02 -13.99 -9.18
C SER A 48 -9.33 -12.80 -10.08
N LYS A 49 -8.92 -11.58 -9.69
CA LYS A 49 -9.20 -10.34 -10.41
C LYS A 49 -7.93 -9.54 -10.68
N ASP A 50 -8.05 -8.59 -11.60
CA ASP A 50 -7.03 -7.58 -11.83
C ASP A 50 -6.92 -6.61 -10.64
N PRO A 51 -5.71 -6.04 -10.40
CA PRO A 51 -5.50 -5.06 -9.36
C PRO A 51 -6.28 -3.77 -9.62
N LEU A 52 -6.73 -3.12 -8.56
CA LEU A 52 -7.34 -1.79 -8.61
C LEU A 52 -6.31 -0.71 -8.98
N GLY A 53 -5.02 -1.02 -8.80
CA GLY A 53 -3.89 -0.20 -9.21
C GLY A 53 -2.58 -0.71 -8.61
N ALA A 54 -1.52 0.06 -8.81
CA ALA A 54 -0.17 -0.27 -8.37
C ALA A 54 0.55 0.95 -7.79
N ILE A 55 1.46 0.71 -6.85
CA ILE A 55 2.42 1.69 -6.33
C ILE A 55 3.79 1.23 -6.78
N GLU A 56 4.51 2.08 -7.51
CA GLU A 56 5.88 1.75 -7.92
C GLU A 56 6.85 1.88 -6.76
N ILE A 57 7.60 0.80 -6.51
CA ILE A 57 8.57 0.72 -5.40
C ILE A 57 9.99 0.94 -5.91
N ARG A 58 10.26 0.63 -7.18
CA ARG A 58 11.57 0.86 -7.77
C ARG A 58 11.94 2.35 -7.74
N GLY A 59 13.02 2.66 -7.04
CA GLY A 59 13.50 4.04 -6.87
C GLY A 59 12.65 4.88 -5.91
N SER A 60 11.66 4.28 -5.23
CA SER A 60 10.90 4.96 -4.19
C SER A 60 11.71 5.10 -2.91
N ALA A 61 11.44 6.16 -2.15
CA ALA A 61 11.93 6.29 -0.78
C ALA A 61 10.87 5.80 0.20
N ILE A 62 11.28 5.10 1.26
CA ILE A 62 10.40 4.65 2.34
C ILE A 62 10.77 5.42 3.60
N SER A 63 9.80 6.10 4.22
CA SER A 63 9.95 6.74 5.52
C SER A 63 9.04 6.10 6.54
N LEU A 64 9.46 6.05 7.80
CA LEU A 64 8.61 5.60 8.90
C LEU A 64 7.81 6.79 9.42
N ALA A 65 6.50 6.62 9.62
CA ALA A 65 5.68 7.66 10.22
C ALA A 65 5.85 7.59 11.74
N LEU A 66 6.34 8.67 12.35
CA LEU A 66 6.65 8.73 13.78
C LEU A 66 5.40 8.82 14.68
N GLU A 67 4.23 9.11 14.10
CA GLU A 67 3.00 9.39 14.86
C GLU A 67 2.20 8.13 15.22
N GLU A 68 2.32 7.04 14.45
CA GLU A 68 1.57 5.80 14.66
C GLU A 68 2.41 4.56 14.35
N ASP A 69 2.33 3.57 15.24
CA ASP A 69 3.01 2.28 15.07
C ASP A 69 2.56 1.57 13.77
N ASN A 70 3.52 0.87 13.15
CA ASN A 70 3.33 0.09 11.92
C ASN A 70 2.91 0.89 10.68
N GLN A 71 3.22 2.18 10.65
CA GLN A 71 3.02 3.04 9.48
C GLN A 71 4.32 3.37 8.76
N PHE A 72 4.25 3.37 7.44
CA PHE A 72 5.31 3.87 6.59
C PHE A 72 4.74 4.60 5.38
N VAL A 73 5.51 5.53 4.83
CA VAL A 73 5.15 6.28 3.63
C VAL A 73 6.06 5.83 2.50
N VAL A 74 5.45 5.51 1.37
CA VAL A 74 6.16 5.27 0.11
C VAL A 74 6.10 6.55 -0.72
N HIS A 75 7.26 7.12 -1.00
CA HIS A 75 7.43 8.29 -1.85
C HIS A 75 7.90 7.83 -3.23
N SER A 76 7.07 7.99 -4.25
CA SER A 76 7.33 7.51 -5.60
C SER A 76 6.84 8.52 -6.63
N ASN A 77 7.70 8.91 -7.58
CA ASN A 77 7.36 9.84 -8.68
C ASN A 77 6.69 11.16 -8.24
N GLY A 78 7.08 11.70 -7.07
CA GLY A 78 6.51 12.93 -6.52
C GLY A 78 5.18 12.75 -5.79
N GLU A 79 4.60 11.55 -5.79
CA GLU A 79 3.44 11.18 -4.98
C GLU A 79 3.87 10.47 -3.70
N SER A 80 3.11 10.65 -2.62
CA SER A 80 3.35 9.99 -1.34
C SER A 80 2.12 9.19 -0.92
N THR A 81 2.31 7.88 -0.71
CA THR A 81 1.25 7.00 -0.22
C THR A 81 1.58 6.54 1.19
N LEU A 82 0.73 6.90 2.16
CA LEU A 82 0.82 6.40 3.53
C LEU A 82 0.21 4.99 3.57
N LEU A 83 1.00 4.02 4.04
CA LEU A 83 0.61 2.63 4.20
C LEU A 83 0.72 2.23 5.67
N LEU A 84 -0.38 1.72 6.24
CA LEU A 84 -0.42 1.16 7.58
C LEU A 84 -0.43 -0.36 7.47
N GLN A 85 0.63 -1.01 7.93
CA GLN A 85 0.68 -2.44 8.09
C GLN A 85 -0.11 -2.82 9.34
N LYS A 86 -1.10 -3.71 9.19
CA LYS A 86 -1.70 -4.34 10.36
C LYS A 86 -1.02 -5.68 10.56
N ILE A 87 -0.23 -5.80 11.63
CA ILE A 87 0.25 -7.11 12.08
C ILE A 87 -0.99 -7.90 12.50
N MET A 88 -1.33 -8.94 11.73
CA MET A 88 -2.33 -9.90 12.14
C MET A 88 -1.64 -10.81 13.17
N ASN A 89 -2.05 -10.71 14.44
CA ASN A 89 -1.69 -11.73 15.42
C ASN A 89 -2.26 -13.07 14.92
N LEU A 90 -1.37 -14.03 14.68
CA LEU A 90 -1.70 -15.43 14.38
C LEU A 90 -2.19 -16.12 15.65
#